data_AF-A0A2T5J2X7-F1
#
_entry.id   AF-A0A2T5J2X7-F1
#
_cell.length_a   1.000
_cell.length_b   1.000
_cell.length_c   1.000
_cell.angle_alpha   90.00
_cell.angle_beta   90.00
_cell.angle_gamma   90.00
#
_symmetry.space_group_name_H-M   'P 1'
#
loop_
_entity.id
_entity.type
_entity.pdbx_description
1 polymer ?
#
loop_
_entity_poly.entity_id
_entity_poly.type
_entity_poly.pdbx_seq_one_letter_code
_entity_poly.pdbx_strand_id
1 'polypeptide(L)'
;MRFTNSQLEKIFLRSSGYCHICHQKLVFAHYGMLKAAGGWEVEHSNPQAKGGTHRLNNLYPACIRCNRAKGDGSSRQARSKHGKKRAPLSTTKRRRAKLVNALKGSVLGATTGIVGTIEIILVLAVLGTVIGFCLNPDRWQD
;
A
#
# COMPACT_ATOMS: atom_id res chain seq x y z
N MET A 1 -6.47 14.83 -19.16
CA MET A 1 -7.28 15.23 -17.98
C MET A 1 -6.39 15.98 -17.00
N ARG A 2 -6.89 17.03 -16.35
CA ARG A 2 -6.15 17.79 -15.34
C ARG A 2 -6.77 17.54 -13.96
N PHE A 3 -5.95 17.11 -12.99
CA PHE A 3 -6.35 16.91 -11.61
C PHE A 3 -5.87 18.08 -10.75
N THR A 4 -6.65 18.45 -9.74
CA THR A 4 -6.17 19.40 -8.71
C THR A 4 -5.22 18.68 -7.74
N ASN A 5 -4.37 19.44 -7.04
CA ASN A 5 -3.47 18.85 -6.05
C ASN A 5 -4.21 18.08 -4.95
N SER A 6 -5.38 18.57 -4.51
CA SER A 6 -6.22 17.85 -3.54
C SER A 6 -6.76 16.53 -4.10
N GLN A 7 -7.11 16.48 -5.39
CA GLN A 7 -7.51 15.22 -6.02
C GLN A 7 -6.34 14.25 -6.13
N LEU A 8 -5.16 14.74 -6.53
CA LEU A 8 -3.94 13.93 -6.62
C LEU A 8 -3.59 13.35 -5.25
N GLU A 9 -3.67 14.12 -4.18
CA GLU A 9 -3.43 13.65 -2.82
C GLU A 9 -4.41 12.54 -2.42
N LYS A 10 -5.72 12.76 -2.65
CA LYS A 10 -6.75 11.74 -2.38
C LYS A 10 -6.47 10.44 -3.14
N ILE A 11 -6.07 10.53 -4.41
CA ILE A 11 -5.71 9.36 -5.23
C ILE A 11 -4.46 8.69 -4.66
N PHE A 12 -3.39 9.45 -4.39
CA PHE A 12 -2.14 8.96 -3.85
C PHE A 12 -2.31 8.20 -2.52
N LEU A 13 -3.16 8.70 -1.63
CA LEU A 13 -3.43 8.10 -0.32
C LEU A 13 -4.28 6.81 -0.41
N ARG A 14 -4.91 6.50 -1.55
CA ARG A 14 -5.68 5.25 -1.71
C ARG A 14 -4.85 4.00 -1.57
N SER A 15 -3.56 4.08 -1.86
CA SER A 15 -2.59 3.00 -1.71
C SER A 15 -1.43 3.39 -0.79
N SER A 16 -1.65 4.38 0.08
CA SER A 16 -0.63 4.89 1.01
C SER A 16 0.69 5.32 0.33
N GLY A 17 0.62 5.84 -0.90
CA GLY A 17 1.81 6.23 -1.66
C GLY A 17 2.59 5.06 -2.27
N TYR A 18 1.94 3.94 -2.56
CA TYR A 18 2.52 2.83 -3.30
C TYR A 18 1.83 2.67 -4.65
N CYS A 19 2.54 2.20 -5.66
CA CYS A 19 1.92 1.81 -6.92
C CYS A 19 0.92 0.70 -6.66
N HIS A 20 -0.31 0.89 -7.11
CA HIS A 20 -1.37 -0.07 -6.86
C HIS A 20 -1.24 -1.38 -7.69
N ILE A 21 -0.27 -1.43 -8.62
CA ILE A 21 0.05 -2.57 -9.49
C ILE A 21 1.24 -3.36 -8.92
N CYS A 22 2.43 -2.73 -8.85
CA CYS A 22 3.67 -3.42 -8.46
C CYS A 22 4.07 -3.22 -6.98
N HIS A 23 3.34 -2.41 -6.22
CA HIS A 23 3.61 -2.08 -4.81
C HIS A 23 4.94 -1.38 -4.55
N GLN A 24 5.59 -0.80 -5.56
CA GLN A 24 6.75 0.08 -5.34
C GLN A 24 6.33 1.42 -4.71
N LYS A 25 7.20 1.99 -3.89
CA LYS A 25 6.95 3.29 -3.24
C LYS A 25 6.99 4.41 -4.27
N LEU A 26 6.04 5.33 -4.16
CA LEU A 26 5.90 6.51 -5.00
C LEU A 26 6.25 7.76 -4.20
N VAL A 27 6.63 8.83 -4.90
CA VAL A 27 6.90 10.14 -4.32
C VAL A 27 5.82 11.09 -4.83
N PHE A 28 5.04 11.66 -3.92
CA PHE A 28 3.89 12.50 -4.28
C PHE A 28 4.29 13.63 -5.25
N ALA A 29 5.40 14.33 -4.94
CA ALA A 29 5.94 15.40 -5.75
C ALA A 29 6.38 14.98 -7.17
N HIS A 30 6.61 13.68 -7.42
CA HIS A 30 7.06 13.17 -8.72
C HIS A 30 5.89 12.81 -9.66
N TYR A 31 4.72 13.42 -9.46
CA TYR A 31 3.58 13.23 -10.35
C TYR A 31 3.93 13.69 -11.79
N GLY A 32 3.73 12.80 -12.78
CA GLY A 32 4.02 13.06 -14.19
C GLY A 32 5.51 13.07 -14.56
N MET A 33 6.43 12.83 -13.62
CA MET A 33 7.87 12.88 -13.88
C MET A 33 8.41 11.53 -14.41
N LEU A 34 8.53 11.42 -15.73
CA LEU A 34 8.92 10.20 -16.48
C LEU A 34 10.21 9.51 -16.00
N LYS A 35 11.23 10.28 -15.63
CA LYS A 35 12.58 9.77 -15.28
C LYS A 35 12.87 9.83 -13.78
N ALA A 36 11.93 10.28 -12.95
CA ALA A 36 12.14 10.39 -11.51
C ALA A 36 11.86 9.05 -10.80
N ALA A 37 12.71 8.68 -9.85
CA ALA A 37 12.47 7.53 -8.98
C ALA A 37 11.16 7.74 -8.20
N GLY A 38 10.27 6.76 -8.22
CA GLY A 38 8.94 6.89 -7.61
C GLY A 38 7.98 7.83 -8.36
N GLY A 39 8.28 8.16 -9.63
CA GLY A 39 7.39 8.89 -10.52
C GLY A 39 6.12 8.11 -10.83
N TRP A 40 5.00 8.83 -10.92
CA TRP A 40 3.67 8.21 -11.00
C TRP A 40 2.68 9.04 -11.80
N GLU A 41 1.64 8.38 -12.27
CA GLU A 41 0.49 8.96 -12.97
C GLU A 41 -0.81 8.43 -12.35
N VAL A 42 -1.91 9.13 -12.59
CA VAL A 42 -3.25 8.62 -12.25
C VAL A 42 -3.62 7.52 -13.25
N GLU A 43 -4.08 6.40 -12.71
CA GLU A 43 -4.47 5.21 -13.45
C GLU A 43 -5.93 4.86 -13.14
N HIS A 44 -6.67 4.40 -14.15
CA HIS A 44 -8.06 3.94 -14.02
C HIS A 44 -8.15 2.43 -13.87
N SER A 45 -8.59 1.97 -12.70
CA SER A 45 -8.71 0.55 -12.38
C SER A 45 -9.55 -0.21 -13.42
N ASN A 46 -10.70 0.36 -13.81
CA ASN A 46 -11.40 0.05 -15.04
C ASN A 46 -11.09 1.17 -16.07
N PRO A 47 -10.42 0.87 -17.21
CA PRO A 47 -10.08 1.85 -18.23
C PRO A 47 -11.28 2.59 -18.81
N GLN A 48 -11.08 3.83 -19.25
CA GLN A 48 -12.13 4.63 -19.89
C GLN A 48 -12.69 3.97 -21.15
N ALA A 49 -11.82 3.35 -21.97
CA ALA A 49 -12.21 2.60 -23.16
C ALA A 49 -13.17 1.43 -22.86
N LYS A 50 -13.27 1.02 -21.59
CA LYS A 50 -14.14 -0.06 -21.09
C LYS A 50 -15.20 0.46 -20.11
N GLY A 51 -15.62 1.72 -20.26
CA GLY A 51 -16.66 2.35 -19.44
C GLY A 51 -16.17 2.85 -18.07
N GLY A 52 -14.87 2.93 -17.86
CA GLY A 52 -14.27 3.50 -16.66
C GLY A 52 -14.60 4.97 -16.44
N THR A 53 -14.91 5.34 -15.20
CA THR A 53 -15.25 6.73 -14.83
C THR A 53 -14.09 7.42 -14.11
N HIS A 54 -14.13 8.75 -14.04
CA HIS A 54 -13.19 9.58 -13.26
C HIS A 54 -13.55 9.69 -11.77
N ARG A 55 -14.39 8.79 -11.26
CA ARG A 55 -14.75 8.77 -9.85
C ARG A 55 -13.56 8.28 -9.03
N LEU A 56 -13.37 8.85 -7.85
CA LEU A 56 -12.21 8.56 -6.99
C LEU A 56 -12.03 7.06 -6.69
N ASN A 57 -13.13 6.29 -6.63
CA ASN A 57 -13.10 4.84 -6.40
C ASN A 57 -12.48 4.04 -7.57
N ASN A 58 -12.44 4.60 -8.78
CA ASN A 58 -11.82 4.02 -9.96
C ASN A 58 -10.39 4.51 -10.22
N LEU A 59 -9.91 5.52 -9.48
CA LEU A 59 -8.60 6.13 -9.73
C LEU A 59 -7.57 5.68 -8.71
N TYR A 60 -6.40 5.23 -9.16
CA TYR A 60 -5.27 4.87 -8.30
C TYR A 60 -3.97 5.53 -8.77
N PRO A 61 -2.96 5.63 -7.90
CA PRO A 61 -1.63 6.01 -8.34
C PRO A 61 -0.92 4.76 -8.88
N ALA A 62 -0.21 4.91 -10.00
CA ALA A 62 0.62 3.85 -10.55
C ALA A 62 1.96 4.41 -11.02
N CYS A 63 3.01 3.61 -10.91
CA CYS A 63 4.26 3.90 -11.61
C CYS A 63 3.95 4.13 -13.09
N ILE A 64 4.61 5.12 -13.69
CA ILE A 64 4.37 5.49 -15.10
C ILE A 64 4.52 4.28 -16.03
N ARG A 65 5.54 3.44 -15.79
CA ARG A 65 5.77 2.19 -16.53
C ARG A 65 4.61 1.20 -16.37
N CYS A 66 4.13 0.95 -15.15
CA CYS A 66 3.02 0.03 -14.90
C CYS A 66 1.70 0.55 -15.49
N ASN A 67 1.45 1.86 -15.41
CA ASN A 67 0.28 2.51 -16.01
C ASN A 67 0.25 2.27 -17.53
N ARG A 68 1.36 2.63 -18.21
CA ARG A 68 1.49 2.49 -19.67
C ARG A 68 1.49 1.04 -20.13
N ALA A 69 2.15 0.14 -19.41
CA ALA A 69 2.17 -1.29 -19.73
C ALA A 69 0.80 -1.97 -19.53
N LYS A 70 -0.03 -1.45 -18.62
CA LYS A 70 -1.41 -1.91 -18.47
C LYS A 70 -2.28 -1.45 -19.64
N GLY A 71 -2.17 -0.17 -20.03
CA GLY A 71 -3.03 0.43 -21.04
C GLY A 71 -4.52 0.25 -20.71
N ASP A 72 -5.29 -0.29 -21.64
CA ASP A 72 -6.70 -0.66 -21.46
C ASP A 72 -6.89 -2.08 -20.88
N GLY A 73 -5.82 -2.76 -20.48
CA GLY A 73 -5.86 -4.05 -19.82
C GLY A 73 -6.52 -4.01 -18.45
N SER A 74 -6.81 -5.18 -17.88
CA SER A 74 -7.41 -5.26 -16.54
C SER A 74 -6.37 -5.03 -15.44
N SER A 75 -6.77 -4.33 -14.38
CA SER A 75 -5.91 -4.13 -13.20
C SER A 75 -5.51 -5.45 -12.52
N ARG A 76 -6.38 -6.47 -12.58
CA ARG A 76 -6.11 -7.79 -12.03
C ARG A 76 -4.95 -8.46 -12.76
N GLN A 77 -4.98 -8.47 -14.10
CA GLN A 77 -3.91 -9.03 -14.92
C GLN A 77 -2.61 -8.23 -14.79
N ALA A 78 -2.70 -6.90 -14.71
CA ALA A 78 -1.51 -6.07 -14.50
C ALA A 78 -0.82 -6.39 -13.17
N ARG A 79 -1.59 -6.58 -12.08
CA ARG A 79 -1.07 -6.98 -10.76
C ARG A 79 -0.49 -8.39 -10.76
N SER A 80 -1.12 -9.35 -11.43
CA SER A 80 -0.65 -10.74 -11.44
C SER A 80 0.73 -10.89 -12.08
N LYS A 81 1.07 -10.05 -13.06
CA LYS A 81 2.43 -9.97 -13.63
C LYS A 81 3.51 -9.61 -12.59
N HIS A 82 3.13 -9.00 -11.47
CA HIS A 82 4.01 -8.67 -10.35
C HIS A 82 3.79 -9.56 -9.12
N GLY A 83 3.06 -10.67 -9.27
CA GLY A 83 2.72 -11.57 -8.16
C GLY A 83 1.72 -10.97 -7.17
N LYS A 84 0.98 -9.92 -7.55
CA LYS A 84 0.04 -9.22 -6.67
C LYS A 84 -1.40 -9.61 -6.96
N LYS A 85 -2.19 -9.86 -5.92
CA LYS A 85 -3.65 -10.14 -6.07
C LYS A 85 -4.51 -8.89 -5.95
N ARG A 86 -4.06 -7.89 -5.17
CA ARG A 86 -4.84 -6.68 -4.85
C ARG A 86 -3.98 -5.43 -4.69
N ALA A 87 -4.65 -4.28 -4.65
CA ALA A 87 -3.99 -3.00 -4.39
C ALA A 87 -3.54 -2.90 -2.91
N PRO A 88 -2.46 -2.14 -2.62
CA PRO A 88 -2.05 -1.78 -1.27
C PRO A 88 -3.16 -1.13 -0.47
N LEU A 89 -3.09 -1.23 0.86
CA LEU A 89 -4.05 -0.58 1.74
C LEU A 89 -3.97 0.95 1.63
N SER A 90 -5.12 1.60 1.79
CA SER A 90 -5.19 3.06 1.97
C SER A 90 -4.57 3.48 3.30
N THR A 91 -4.18 4.74 3.44
CA THR A 91 -3.45 5.24 4.62
C THR A 91 -4.16 4.90 5.94
N THR A 92 -5.47 5.11 6.01
CA THR A 92 -6.28 4.80 7.21
C THR A 92 -6.30 3.30 7.50
N LYS A 93 -6.51 2.46 6.48
CA LYS A 93 -6.53 0.99 6.64
C LYS A 93 -5.15 0.46 7.03
N ARG A 94 -4.09 1.02 6.46
CA ARG A 94 -2.70 0.69 6.77
C ARG A 94 -2.36 1.05 8.21
N ARG A 95 -2.76 2.22 8.71
CA ARG A 95 -2.57 2.61 10.12
C ARG A 95 -3.27 1.63 11.06
N ARG A 96 -4.54 1.27 10.77
CA ARG A 96 -5.26 0.26 11.54
C ARG A 96 -4.57 -1.09 11.51
N ALA A 97 -4.11 -1.54 10.34
CA ALA A 97 -3.40 -2.81 10.21
C ALA A 97 -2.09 -2.81 11.00
N LYS A 98 -1.33 -1.72 11.03
CA LYS A 98 -0.13 -1.58 11.87
C LYS A 98 -0.43 -1.66 13.36
N LEU A 99 -1.52 -1.04 13.82
CA LEU A 99 -1.94 -1.15 15.23
C LEU A 99 -2.35 -2.58 15.58
N VAL A 100 -3.08 -3.25 14.69
CA VAL A 100 -3.44 -4.67 14.87
C VAL A 100 -2.20 -5.56 14.89
N ASN A 101 -1.22 -5.32 14.01
CA ASN A 101 0.04 -6.07 13.99
C ASN A 101 0.86 -5.82 15.26
N ALA A 102 0.91 -4.58 15.75
CA ALA A 102 1.57 -4.23 17.01
C ALA A 102 0.95 -4.99 18.19
N LEU A 103 -0.38 -5.01 18.29
CA LEU A 103 -1.10 -5.77 19.31
C LEU A 103 -0.82 -7.27 19.21
N LYS A 104 -0.90 -7.85 17.99
CA LYS A 104 -0.58 -9.26 17.76
C LYS A 104 0.87 -9.59 18.16
N GLY A 105 1.80 -8.72 17.79
CA GLY A 105 3.21 -8.86 18.15
C GLY A 105 3.44 -8.80 19.65
N SER A 106 2.74 -7.90 20.36
CA SER A 106 2.77 -7.80 21.82
C SER A 106 2.34 -9.10 22.49
N VAL A 107 1.19 -9.64 22.08
CA VAL A 107 0.65 -10.91 22.60
C VAL A 107 1.62 -12.06 22.33
N LEU A 108 2.14 -12.17 21.10
CA LEU A 108 3.11 -13.20 20.74
C LEU A 108 4.38 -13.10 21.59
N GLY A 109 4.95 -11.89 21.73
CA GLY A 109 6.13 -11.65 22.54
C GLY A 109 5.92 -12.02 24.01
N ALA A 110 4.80 -11.60 24.60
CA ALA A 110 4.46 -11.95 25.98
C ALA A 110 4.33 -13.48 26.16
N THR A 111 3.66 -14.16 25.23
CA THR A 111 3.49 -15.62 25.30
C THR A 111 4.81 -16.38 25.18
N THR A 112 5.75 -15.91 24.36
CA THR A 112 7.09 -16.51 24.27
C THR A 112 7.89 -16.34 25.58
N GLY A 113 7.64 -15.26 26.32
CA GLY A 113 8.31 -14.97 27.59
C GLY A 113 7.77 -15.70 28.82
N ILE A 114 6.70 -16.48 28.71
CA ILE A 114 5.99 -17.10 29.87
C ILE A 114 6.91 -18.00 30.72
N VAL A 115 7.94 -18.59 30.12
CA VAL A 115 8.94 -19.42 30.83
C VAL A 115 9.98 -18.61 31.60
N GLY A 116 9.94 -17.27 31.50
CA GLY A 116 10.86 -16.35 32.18
C GLY A 116 10.21 -15.56 33.32
N THR A 117 10.92 -14.54 33.79
CA THR A 117 10.41 -13.59 34.80
C THR A 117 9.46 -12.57 34.19
N ILE A 118 8.72 -11.85 35.03
CA ILE A 118 7.82 -10.76 34.59
C ILE A 118 8.58 -9.71 33.75
N GLU A 119 9.82 -9.37 34.13
CA GLU A 119 10.67 -8.45 33.37
C GLU A 119 10.93 -8.95 31.94
N ILE A 120 11.20 -10.26 31.77
CA ILE A 120 11.40 -10.87 30.45
C ILE A 120 10.12 -10.81 29.61
N ILE A 121 8.96 -11.09 30.21
CA ILE A 121 7.66 -11.00 29.54
C ILE A 121 7.42 -9.57 29.03
N LEU A 122 7.65 -8.56 29.87
CA LEU A 122 7.47 -7.15 29.52
C LEU A 122 8.40 -6.73 28.38
N VAL A 123 9.68 -7.09 28.45
CA VAL A 123 10.66 -6.78 27.40
C VAL A 123 10.25 -7.42 26.07
N LEU A 124 9.88 -8.70 26.06
CA LEU A 124 9.48 -9.39 24.83
C LEU A 124 8.16 -8.86 24.27
N ALA A 125 7.21 -8.46 25.11
CA ALA A 125 5.97 -7.82 24.67
C ALA A 125 6.23 -6.46 24.00
N VAL A 126 7.13 -5.64 24.54
CA VAL A 126 7.52 -4.35 23.94
C VAL A 126 8.22 -4.58 22.60
N LEU A 127 9.19 -5.49 22.54
CA LEU A 127 9.87 -5.85 21.30
C LEU A 127 8.89 -6.35 20.24
N GLY A 128 7.98 -7.24 20.62
CA GLY A 128 6.92 -7.75 19.76
C GLY A 128 6.01 -6.63 19.23
N THR A 129 5.68 -5.65 20.05
CA THR A 129 4.90 -4.46 19.65
C THR A 129 5.61 -3.64 18.58
N VAL A 130 6.89 -3.34 18.79
CA VAL A 130 7.71 -2.54 17.85
C VAL A 130 7.87 -3.29 16.52
N ILE A 131 8.23 -4.57 16.57
CA ILE A 131 8.36 -5.43 15.38
C ILE A 131 7.03 -5.46 14.63
N GLY A 132 5.92 -5.74 15.32
CA GLY A 132 4.58 -5.77 14.75
C GLY A 132 4.19 -4.46 14.06
N PHE A 133 4.49 -3.31 14.66
CA PHE A 133 4.19 -2.00 14.08
C PHE A 133 5.03 -1.67 12.84
N CYS A 134 6.31 -2.08 12.84
CA CYS A 134 7.24 -1.84 11.73
C CYS A 134 6.97 -2.74 10.52
N LEU A 135 6.37 -3.91 10.70
CA LEU A 135 6.03 -4.80 9.60
C LEU A 135 5.06 -4.15 8.60
N ASN A 136 5.40 -4.25 7.31
CA ASN A 136 4.53 -3.76 6.24
C ASN A 136 3.30 -4.67 6.12
N PRO A 137 2.08 -4.18 6.40
CA PRO A 137 0.89 -5.03 6.39
C PRO A 137 0.57 -5.58 5.00
N ASP A 138 1.10 -4.98 3.93
CA ASP A 138 0.83 -5.39 2.55
C ASP A 138 1.78 -6.51 2.06
N ARG A 139 2.79 -6.90 2.86
CA ARG A 139 3.74 -7.96 2.50
C ARG A 139 3.08 -9.35 2.41
N TRP A 140 2.07 -9.61 3.24
CA TRP A 140 1.45 -10.93 3.43
C TRP A 140 0.02 -11.00 2.87
N GLN A 141 -0.30 -10.14 1.90
CA GLN A 141 -1.65 -9.98 1.36
C GLN A 141 -1.87 -10.67 0.01
N ASP A 142 -0.85 -11.40 -0.45
CA ASP A 142 -0.81 -12.15 -1.71
C ASP A 142 -1.19 -13.61 -1.51
#